data_AF-A0A1U8BI94-F1
#
_entry.id   AF-A0A1U8BI94-F1
#
_cell.length_a   1.000
_cell.length_b   1.000
_cell.length_c   1.000
_cell.angle_alpha   90.00
_cell.angle_beta   90.00
_cell.angle_gamma   90.00
#
_symmetry.space_group_name_H-M   'P 1'
#
loop_
_entity.id
_entity.type
_entity.pdbx_description
1 polymer ?
#
loop_
_entity_poly.entity_id
_entity_poly.type
_entity_poly.pdbx_seq_one_letter_code
_entity_poly.pdbx_strand_id
1 'polypeptide(L)'
;MAMLKPISFTISSKRTGRRNPDDPSQGGLFKLVCNSYSCNKSNLPSSEASVGALRLVHEFNPKIPLEEAVTPPSSWYTDPSFLELELDRVFYRGWQAVGVTEQIKNPHDFFTGRLGSIEFVICRDGNGKLHAFHNVCRHHASLLVSGSGQRSCFVCPYHGWTYALNGVLLKATRISGLKNFAINEFGLIPLKVTTWGPFVLINLDKEIQPQQEADSKMVENEWLGSCSDILSTNGVDSSLSYVCRREYIIECNWKVFCDNYLDGGYHVPYAHKDLASGLKLESYSTTILEKASIQQCESCVEGGDDFDRLGSKALYAFIYPNFMINRYGPWMDTNLVLPLGYRKCQVIFDYFLESSLKDLKMGKKIGGGHEASGLYYLDGGGSLVALQTSLTPLQ
;
A
#
# COMPACT_ATOMS: atom_id res chain seq x y z
N MET A 1 -6.38 4.32 -35.68
CA MET A 1 -7.52 3.42 -35.91
C MET A 1 -6.99 2.17 -36.59
N ALA A 2 -6.63 1.14 -35.82
CA ALA A 2 -6.14 -0.13 -36.32
C ALA A 2 -6.78 -1.23 -35.46
N MET A 3 -7.69 -2.00 -36.05
CA MET A 3 -8.41 -3.10 -35.43
C MET A 3 -7.50 -4.34 -35.38
N LEU A 4 -7.36 -4.96 -34.22
CA LEU A 4 -6.80 -6.30 -34.09
C LEU A 4 -7.93 -7.34 -34.23
N LYS A 5 -7.74 -8.31 -35.12
CA LYS A 5 -8.67 -9.41 -35.40
C LYS A 5 -8.68 -10.45 -34.27
N PRO A 6 -9.82 -11.12 -33.99
CA PRO A 6 -9.89 -12.17 -32.98
C PRO A 6 -9.33 -13.51 -33.49
N ILE A 7 -8.61 -14.21 -32.62
CA ILE A 7 -8.13 -15.58 -32.79
C ILE A 7 -9.29 -16.52 -32.44
N SER A 8 -9.62 -17.45 -33.33
CA SER A 8 -10.66 -18.46 -33.14
C SER A 8 -10.03 -19.78 -32.66
N PHE A 9 -10.57 -20.38 -31.60
CA PHE A 9 -10.20 -21.73 -31.17
C PHE A 9 -11.34 -22.69 -31.50
N THR A 10 -11.03 -23.74 -32.27
CA THR A 10 -11.95 -24.85 -32.57
C THR A 10 -11.74 -25.96 -31.54
N ILE A 11 -12.79 -26.33 -30.80
CA ILE A 11 -12.75 -27.47 -29.86
C ILE A 11 -13.31 -28.70 -30.58
N SER A 12 -12.46 -29.71 -30.77
CA SER A 12 -12.83 -31.05 -31.26
C SER A 12 -13.47 -31.84 -30.12
N SER A 13 -14.74 -32.25 -30.26
CA SER A 13 -15.38 -33.16 -29.30
C SER A 13 -15.09 -34.63 -29.67
N LYS A 14 -14.47 -35.36 -28.75
CA LYS A 14 -14.49 -36.83 -28.76
C LYS A 14 -15.70 -37.29 -27.93
N ARG A 15 -16.64 -37.96 -28.59
CA ARG A 15 -17.79 -38.64 -27.97
C ARG A 15 -17.32 -39.87 -27.19
N THR A 16 -17.77 -40.01 -25.94
CA THR A 16 -17.83 -41.29 -25.24
C THR A 16 -19.11 -41.42 -24.44
N GLY A 17 -19.88 -42.49 -24.72
CA GLY A 17 -20.76 -43.17 -23.77
C GLY A 17 -22.18 -42.62 -23.57
N ARG A 18 -23.19 -43.33 -24.12
CA ARG A 18 -24.62 -43.18 -23.78
C ARG A 18 -24.87 -43.66 -22.33
N ARG A 19 -25.75 -42.97 -21.58
CA ARG A 19 -26.47 -43.54 -20.43
C ARG A 19 -27.98 -43.29 -20.57
N ASN A 20 -28.74 -44.26 -20.08
CA ASN A 20 -30.17 -44.48 -20.21
C ASN A 20 -30.99 -43.55 -19.27
N PRO A 21 -32.21 -43.08 -19.62
CA PRO A 21 -32.89 -42.01 -18.87
C PRO A 21 -33.88 -42.43 -17.75
N ASP A 22 -34.08 -43.71 -17.45
CA ASP A 22 -35.17 -44.14 -16.55
C ASP A 22 -34.68 -44.85 -15.27
N ASP A 23 -34.41 -44.10 -14.21
CA ASP A 23 -34.37 -44.60 -12.81
C ASP A 23 -34.78 -43.47 -11.83
N PRO A 24 -35.94 -43.56 -11.16
CA PRO A 24 -36.44 -42.51 -10.27
C PRO A 24 -36.04 -42.69 -8.79
N SER A 25 -34.99 -43.46 -8.47
CA SER A 25 -34.72 -43.90 -7.09
C SER A 25 -33.37 -43.48 -6.49
N GLN A 26 -32.89 -42.24 -6.67
CA GLN A 26 -31.83 -41.68 -5.79
C GLN A 26 -32.06 -40.21 -5.45
N GLY A 27 -32.85 -39.98 -4.39
CA GLY A 27 -32.86 -38.72 -3.64
C GLY A 27 -31.57 -38.58 -2.83
N GLY A 28 -30.51 -38.08 -3.48
CA GLY A 28 -29.25 -37.72 -2.83
C GLY A 28 -29.23 -36.25 -2.45
N LEU A 29 -29.25 -35.96 -1.16
CA LEU A 29 -28.99 -34.64 -0.59
C LEU A 29 -27.56 -34.22 -0.98
N PHE A 30 -27.38 -33.46 -2.06
CA PHE A 30 -26.09 -32.86 -2.38
C PHE A 30 -25.85 -31.68 -1.42
N LYS A 31 -25.29 -32.00 -0.25
CA LYS A 31 -24.47 -31.02 0.47
C LYS A 31 -23.34 -30.65 -0.50
N LEU A 32 -23.37 -29.43 -1.03
CA LEU A 32 -22.13 -28.80 -1.50
C LEU A 32 -21.22 -28.73 -0.28
N VAL A 33 -20.29 -29.66 -0.20
CA VAL A 33 -19.12 -29.51 0.64
C VAL A 33 -18.39 -28.32 0.03
N CYS A 34 -18.53 -27.18 0.69
CA CYS A 34 -17.63 -26.07 0.54
C CYS A 34 -16.24 -26.65 0.79
N ASN A 35 -15.43 -26.77 -0.26
CA ASN A 35 -14.01 -27.07 -0.07
C ASN A 35 -13.45 -25.89 0.72
N SER A 36 -13.40 -26.06 2.04
CA SER A 36 -12.40 -25.40 2.85
C SER A 36 -11.07 -25.68 2.16
N TYR A 37 -10.39 -24.62 1.73
CA TYR A 37 -9.02 -24.73 1.29
C TYR A 37 -8.21 -25.15 2.51
N SER A 38 -8.08 -26.46 2.70
CA SER A 38 -7.11 -27.06 3.57
C SER A 38 -5.74 -26.63 3.05
N CYS A 39 -5.00 -25.91 3.90
CA CYS A 39 -3.64 -25.51 3.65
C CYS A 39 -2.77 -26.78 3.53
N ASN A 40 -2.58 -27.25 2.29
CA ASN A 40 -1.45 -28.11 2.00
C ASN A 40 -0.19 -27.24 2.11
N LYS A 41 0.70 -27.61 3.04
CA LYS A 41 2.04 -27.05 3.28
C LYS A 41 3.01 -27.21 2.09
N SER A 42 2.52 -27.24 0.85
CA SER A 42 3.33 -27.51 -0.35
C SER A 42 2.90 -26.64 -1.53
N ASN A 43 2.93 -25.32 -1.35
CA ASN A 43 3.09 -24.40 -2.47
C ASN A 43 4.49 -23.81 -2.39
N LEU A 44 5.49 -24.65 -2.68
CA LEU A 44 6.80 -24.13 -3.07
C LEU A 44 6.63 -23.51 -4.47
N PRO A 45 7.15 -22.30 -4.69
CA PRO A 45 7.05 -21.66 -6.00
C PRO A 45 7.77 -22.52 -7.05
N SER A 46 7.10 -22.72 -8.19
CA SER A 46 7.44 -23.72 -9.21
C SER A 46 8.45 -23.23 -10.25
N SER A 47 9.08 -22.08 -10.05
CA SER A 47 10.07 -21.50 -10.97
C SER A 47 11.48 -21.59 -10.39
N GLU A 48 12.49 -21.92 -11.21
CA GLU A 48 13.91 -21.89 -10.79
C GLU A 48 14.33 -20.54 -10.19
N ALA A 49 13.72 -19.43 -10.67
CA ALA A 49 13.93 -18.09 -10.14
C ALA A 49 13.59 -17.99 -8.64
N SER A 50 12.48 -18.60 -8.21
CA SER A 50 12.06 -18.58 -6.81
C SER A 50 12.98 -19.39 -5.88
N VAL A 51 13.73 -20.36 -6.42
CA VAL A 51 14.73 -21.13 -5.66
C VAL A 51 15.94 -20.26 -5.30
N GLY A 52 16.33 -19.33 -6.17
CA GLY A 52 17.43 -18.38 -5.95
C GLY A 52 17.17 -17.44 -4.78
N ALA A 53 16.01 -16.76 -4.77
CA ALA A 53 15.61 -15.89 -3.66
C ALA A 53 15.51 -16.65 -2.33
N LEU A 54 14.90 -17.85 -2.33
CA LEU A 54 14.79 -18.66 -1.12
C LEU A 54 16.14 -19.06 -0.56
N ARG A 55 17.10 -19.42 -1.41
CA ARG A 55 18.47 -19.69 -0.97
C ARG A 55 19.09 -18.48 -0.28
N LEU A 56 19.02 -17.30 -0.89
CA LEU A 56 19.56 -16.06 -0.34
C LEU A 56 18.90 -15.68 1.00
N VAL A 57 17.59 -15.93 1.15
CA VAL A 57 16.89 -15.75 2.43
C VAL A 57 17.37 -16.76 3.48
N HIS A 58 17.67 -18.00 3.09
CA HIS A 58 18.21 -19.01 4.01
C HIS A 58 19.65 -18.72 4.48
N GLU A 59 20.42 -17.96 3.69
CA GLU A 59 21.75 -17.48 4.07
C GLU A 59 21.69 -16.34 5.10
N PHE A 60 20.54 -15.66 5.25
CA PHE A 60 20.35 -14.65 6.29
C PHE A 60 20.23 -15.28 7.68
N ASN A 61 21.07 -14.85 8.61
CA ASN A 61 21.01 -15.26 10.00
C ASN A 61 20.47 -14.12 10.88
N PRO A 62 19.19 -14.16 11.30
CA PRO A 62 18.59 -13.09 12.12
C PRO A 62 19.14 -13.06 13.56
N LYS A 63 20.02 -13.99 13.94
CA LYS A 63 20.64 -14.05 15.28
C LYS A 63 21.98 -13.31 15.35
N ILE A 64 22.51 -12.83 14.22
CA ILE A 64 23.70 -12.00 14.23
C ILE A 64 23.35 -10.70 14.97
N PRO A 65 24.07 -10.33 16.06
CA PRO A 65 23.86 -9.07 16.75
C PRO A 65 24.03 -7.87 15.81
N LEU A 66 23.37 -6.75 16.09
CA LEU A 66 23.42 -5.58 15.22
C LEU A 66 24.86 -5.04 15.04
N GLU A 67 25.69 -5.17 16.08
CA GLU A 67 27.09 -4.76 16.10
C GLU A 67 27.98 -5.58 15.16
N GLU A 68 27.53 -6.78 14.79
CA GLU A 68 28.22 -7.70 13.88
C GLU A 68 27.50 -7.81 12.52
N ALA A 69 26.39 -7.11 12.34
CA ALA A 69 25.60 -7.16 11.13
C ALA A 69 26.34 -6.48 9.96
N VAL A 70 26.17 -7.06 8.77
CA VAL A 70 26.67 -6.51 7.51
C VAL A 70 25.53 -6.01 6.65
N THR A 71 25.84 -5.13 5.70
CA THR A 71 24.85 -4.65 4.73
C THR A 71 24.25 -5.80 3.94
N PRO A 72 22.94 -5.77 3.62
CA PRO A 72 22.32 -6.78 2.78
C PRO A 72 23.05 -6.94 1.44
N PRO A 73 23.15 -8.16 0.89
CA PRO A 73 23.81 -8.38 -0.39
C PRO A 73 23.04 -7.69 -1.52
N SER A 74 23.77 -7.21 -2.54
CA SER A 74 23.18 -6.44 -3.65
C SER A 74 22.11 -7.21 -4.44
N SER A 75 22.16 -8.55 -4.42
CA SER A 75 21.16 -9.42 -5.04
C SER A 75 19.75 -9.17 -4.50
N TRP A 76 19.59 -8.79 -3.23
CA TRP A 76 18.27 -8.49 -2.65
C TRP A 76 17.59 -7.28 -3.28
N TYR A 77 18.36 -6.40 -3.92
CA TYR A 77 17.86 -5.19 -4.59
C TYR A 77 17.79 -5.32 -6.10
N THR A 78 18.38 -6.37 -6.68
CA THR A 78 18.58 -6.49 -8.14
C THR A 78 17.99 -7.77 -8.73
N ASP A 79 17.80 -8.82 -7.94
CA ASP A 79 17.23 -10.08 -8.41
C ASP A 79 15.69 -9.95 -8.55
N PRO A 80 15.12 -10.14 -9.75
CA PRO A 80 13.68 -10.04 -9.96
C PRO A 80 12.86 -11.06 -9.17
N SER A 81 13.45 -12.20 -8.78
CA SER A 81 12.76 -13.24 -8.01
C SER A 81 12.40 -12.81 -6.58
N PHE A 82 13.09 -11.79 -6.03
CA PHE A 82 12.78 -11.26 -4.71
C PHE A 82 11.44 -10.54 -4.67
N LEU A 83 11.05 -9.85 -5.75
CA LEU A 83 9.83 -9.04 -5.73
C LEU A 83 8.58 -9.89 -5.45
N GLU A 84 8.47 -11.07 -6.09
CA GLU A 84 7.33 -11.96 -5.85
C GLU A 84 7.29 -12.47 -4.41
N LEU A 85 8.47 -12.82 -3.86
CA LEU A 85 8.60 -13.26 -2.48
C LEU A 85 8.27 -12.13 -1.49
N GLU A 86 8.72 -10.91 -1.74
CA GLU A 86 8.43 -9.72 -0.93
C GLU A 86 6.94 -9.39 -0.96
N LEU A 87 6.30 -9.45 -2.13
CA LEU A 87 4.86 -9.25 -2.22
C LEU A 87 4.11 -10.29 -1.36
N ASP A 88 4.44 -11.58 -1.46
CA ASP A 88 3.78 -12.64 -0.66
C ASP A 88 4.08 -12.58 0.84
N ARG A 89 5.33 -12.30 1.22
CA ARG A 89 5.81 -12.43 2.61
C ARG A 89 5.79 -11.14 3.40
N VAL A 90 5.77 -9.99 2.74
CA VAL A 90 5.84 -8.67 3.37
C VAL A 90 4.55 -7.90 3.14
N PHE A 91 4.16 -7.69 1.88
CA PHE A 91 3.05 -6.77 1.56
C PHE A 91 1.67 -7.40 1.69
N TYR A 92 1.52 -8.69 1.42
CA TYR A 92 0.23 -9.41 1.50
C TYR A 92 -0.06 -10.01 2.88
N ARG A 93 0.70 -9.62 3.91
CA ARG A 93 0.57 -10.14 5.27
C ARG A 93 0.42 -8.98 6.26
N GLY A 94 -0.82 -8.69 6.61
CA GLY A 94 -1.16 -7.66 7.58
C GLY A 94 -1.64 -6.34 6.96
N TRP A 95 -1.61 -5.30 7.78
CA TRP A 95 -2.14 -3.98 7.46
C TRP A 95 -1.16 -3.15 6.63
N GLN A 96 -1.69 -2.51 5.59
CA GLN A 96 -0.96 -1.64 4.67
C GLN A 96 -1.66 -0.28 4.61
N ALA A 97 -0.91 0.80 4.81
CA ALA A 97 -1.40 2.14 4.54
C ALA A 97 -1.56 2.35 3.03
N VAL A 98 -2.72 2.85 2.60
CA VAL A 98 -3.05 2.98 1.17
C VAL A 98 -3.60 4.34 0.77
N GLY A 99 -3.94 5.18 1.74
CA GLY A 99 -4.56 6.47 1.47
C GLY A 99 -4.75 7.30 2.72
N VAL A 100 -5.37 8.46 2.53
CA VAL A 100 -5.76 9.37 3.61
C VAL A 100 -7.27 9.53 3.67
N THR A 101 -7.80 9.79 4.85
CA THR A 101 -9.25 9.90 5.09
C THR A 101 -9.90 11.04 4.28
N GLU A 102 -9.15 12.08 3.93
CA GLU A 102 -9.64 13.17 3.07
C GLU A 102 -10.05 12.67 1.67
N GLN A 103 -9.48 11.57 1.16
CA GLN A 103 -9.87 10.97 -0.14
C GLN A 103 -11.26 10.30 -0.10
N ILE A 104 -11.78 9.98 1.08
CA ILE A 104 -13.05 9.28 1.33
C ILE A 104 -13.88 9.98 2.41
N LYS A 105 -13.85 11.31 2.40
CA LYS A 105 -14.45 12.14 3.45
C LYS A 105 -15.97 12.02 3.46
N ASN A 106 -16.60 12.08 2.30
CA ASN A 106 -18.06 12.14 2.16
C ASN A 106 -18.63 10.78 1.75
N PRO A 107 -19.92 10.51 2.07
CA PRO A 107 -20.65 9.40 1.45
C PRO A 107 -20.50 9.45 -0.08
N HIS A 108 -20.41 8.27 -0.71
CA HIS A 108 -20.18 8.08 -2.15
C HIS A 108 -18.78 8.37 -2.67
N ASP A 109 -17.87 8.94 -1.86
CA ASP A 109 -16.47 9.09 -2.27
C ASP A 109 -15.79 7.72 -2.42
N PHE A 110 -14.90 7.60 -3.39
CA PHE A 110 -14.05 6.43 -3.61
C PHE A 110 -12.65 6.85 -4.08
N PHE A 111 -11.68 5.97 -3.85
CA PHE A 111 -10.40 5.97 -4.56
C PHE A 111 -9.94 4.53 -4.85
N THR A 112 -9.10 4.39 -5.87
CA THR A 112 -8.49 3.11 -6.25
C THR A 112 -7.00 3.13 -6.03
N GLY A 113 -6.41 1.96 -5.82
CA GLY A 113 -4.96 1.79 -5.83
C GLY A 113 -4.57 0.35 -6.15
N ARG A 114 -3.27 0.11 -6.15
CA ARG A 114 -2.68 -1.18 -6.50
C ARG A 114 -1.50 -1.50 -5.59
N LEU A 115 -1.42 -2.74 -5.12
CA LEU A 115 -0.24 -3.27 -4.44
C LEU A 115 0.17 -4.62 -5.07
N GLY A 116 1.30 -4.62 -5.79
CA GLY A 116 1.74 -5.78 -6.58
C GLY A 116 0.71 -6.16 -7.65
N SER A 117 0.08 -7.33 -7.54
CA SER A 117 -1.01 -7.78 -8.43
C SER A 117 -2.42 -7.48 -7.92
N ILE A 118 -2.57 -6.89 -6.73
CA ILE A 118 -3.86 -6.63 -6.11
C ILE A 118 -4.33 -5.23 -6.47
N GLU A 119 -5.40 -5.15 -7.27
CA GLU A 119 -6.14 -3.93 -7.58
C GLU A 119 -7.27 -3.77 -6.57
N PHE A 120 -7.35 -2.62 -5.88
CA PHE A 120 -8.35 -2.37 -4.84
C PHE A 120 -9.12 -1.07 -5.07
N VAL A 121 -10.32 -1.02 -4.51
CA VAL A 121 -11.14 0.18 -4.39
C VAL A 121 -11.56 0.36 -2.94
N ILE A 122 -11.38 1.57 -2.42
CA ILE A 122 -11.90 2.02 -1.13
C ILE A 122 -13.06 2.96 -1.41
N CYS A 123 -14.17 2.82 -0.70
CA CYS A 123 -15.30 3.72 -0.83
C CYS A 123 -16.05 3.92 0.48
N ARG A 124 -16.81 5.01 0.54
CA ARG A 124 -17.82 5.24 1.57
C ARG A 124 -19.20 5.04 0.98
N ASP A 125 -20.02 4.19 1.58
CA ASP A 125 -21.40 3.99 1.11
C ASP A 125 -22.30 5.18 1.44
N GLY A 126 -23.56 5.14 0.98
CA GLY A 126 -24.54 6.20 1.23
C GLY A 126 -24.91 6.39 2.71
N ASN A 127 -24.62 5.39 3.56
CA ASN A 127 -24.82 5.48 5.01
C ASN A 127 -23.56 5.97 5.73
N GLY A 128 -22.49 6.29 5.00
CA GLY A 128 -21.23 6.73 5.57
C GLY A 128 -20.28 5.60 5.99
N LYS A 129 -20.61 4.31 5.75
CA LYS A 129 -19.74 3.18 6.13
C LYS A 129 -18.59 3.01 5.13
N LEU A 130 -17.39 2.80 5.66
CA LEU A 130 -16.17 2.55 4.88
C LEU A 130 -16.12 1.09 4.41
N HIS A 131 -15.79 0.88 3.14
CA HIS A 131 -15.65 -0.44 2.52
C HIS A 131 -14.40 -0.51 1.66
N ALA A 132 -13.86 -1.72 1.50
CA ALA A 132 -12.79 -2.01 0.55
C ALA A 132 -13.09 -3.31 -0.18
N PHE A 133 -12.75 -3.35 -1.48
CA PHE A 133 -12.93 -4.53 -2.32
C PHE A 133 -11.76 -4.71 -3.28
N HIS A 134 -11.56 -5.94 -3.74
CA HIS A 134 -10.85 -6.15 -5.00
C HIS A 134 -11.60 -5.42 -6.12
N ASN A 135 -10.91 -4.53 -6.83
CA ASN A 135 -11.47 -3.71 -7.91
C ASN A 135 -11.60 -4.51 -9.21
N VAL A 136 -12.24 -5.68 -9.14
CA VAL A 136 -12.29 -6.67 -10.21
C VAL A 136 -13.70 -7.22 -10.32
N CYS A 137 -14.30 -7.08 -11.50
CA CYS A 137 -15.63 -7.62 -11.77
C CYS A 137 -15.62 -9.15 -11.66
N ARG A 138 -16.60 -9.70 -10.94
CA ARG A 138 -16.80 -11.14 -10.74
C ARG A 138 -17.26 -11.90 -12.00
N HIS A 139 -17.51 -11.21 -13.12
CA HIS A 139 -17.88 -11.83 -14.39
C HIS A 139 -16.65 -12.25 -15.21
N HIS A 140 -15.91 -11.28 -15.77
CA HIS A 140 -14.73 -11.50 -16.60
C HIS A 140 -13.55 -10.59 -16.21
N ALA A 141 -13.37 -10.37 -14.91
CA ALA A 141 -12.19 -9.75 -14.30
C ALA A 141 -11.81 -8.34 -14.82
N SER A 142 -12.74 -7.61 -15.45
CA SER A 142 -12.53 -6.20 -15.79
C SER A 142 -12.40 -5.36 -14.52
N LEU A 143 -11.49 -4.37 -14.53
CA LEU A 143 -11.51 -3.28 -13.56
C LEU A 143 -12.87 -2.59 -13.57
N LEU A 144 -13.38 -2.22 -12.40
CA LEU A 144 -14.70 -1.58 -12.26
C LEU A 144 -14.61 -0.07 -12.35
N VAL A 145 -13.58 0.50 -11.72
CA VAL A 145 -13.38 1.95 -11.62
C VAL A 145 -11.89 2.26 -11.53
N SER A 146 -11.49 3.51 -11.80
CA SER A 146 -10.10 3.96 -11.71
C SER A 146 -10.05 5.40 -11.20
N GLY A 147 -8.98 5.74 -10.49
CA GLY A 147 -8.77 7.07 -9.91
C GLY A 147 -9.58 7.28 -8.63
N SER A 148 -10.04 8.50 -8.42
CA SER A 148 -10.89 8.89 -7.29
C SER A 148 -12.10 9.71 -7.75
N GLY A 149 -13.12 9.82 -6.91
CA GLY A 149 -14.29 10.65 -7.17
C GLY A 149 -15.51 10.15 -6.41
N GLN A 150 -16.71 10.45 -6.95
CA GLN A 150 -17.98 10.06 -6.36
C GLN A 150 -18.74 9.07 -7.25
N ARG A 151 -19.33 8.05 -6.64
CA ARG A 151 -20.19 7.06 -7.31
C ARG A 151 -21.32 6.62 -6.39
N SER A 152 -22.52 6.44 -6.95
CA SER A 152 -23.63 5.77 -6.23
C SER A 152 -23.58 4.25 -6.35
N CYS A 153 -22.89 3.72 -7.38
CA CYS A 153 -22.65 2.30 -7.63
C CYS A 153 -21.45 2.12 -8.57
N PHE A 154 -20.91 0.90 -8.65
CA PHE A 154 -19.87 0.53 -9.60
C PHE A 154 -20.48 -0.24 -10.77
N VAL A 155 -20.32 0.27 -11.99
CA VAL A 155 -20.80 -0.38 -13.21
C VAL A 155 -19.61 -0.90 -14.00
N CYS A 156 -19.54 -2.21 -14.18
CA CYS A 156 -18.49 -2.84 -14.97
C CYS A 156 -18.55 -2.34 -16.42
N PRO A 157 -17.45 -1.77 -16.96
CA PRO A 157 -17.43 -1.21 -18.31
C PRO A 157 -17.54 -2.29 -19.40
N TYR A 158 -17.32 -3.56 -19.06
CA TYR A 158 -17.34 -4.64 -20.04
C TYR A 158 -18.76 -5.10 -20.40
N HIS A 159 -19.56 -5.51 -19.40
CA HIS A 159 -20.89 -6.10 -19.63
C HIS A 159 -22.01 -5.43 -18.81
N GLY A 160 -21.71 -4.34 -18.10
CA GLY A 160 -22.71 -3.59 -17.34
C GLY A 160 -23.22 -4.28 -16.09
N TRP A 161 -22.45 -5.20 -15.49
CA TRP A 161 -22.74 -5.68 -14.14
C TRP A 161 -22.62 -4.53 -13.15
N THR A 162 -23.64 -4.34 -12.31
CA THR A 162 -23.72 -3.21 -11.38
C THR A 162 -23.62 -3.69 -9.95
N TYR A 163 -22.69 -3.12 -9.19
CA TYR A 163 -22.45 -3.41 -7.79
C TYR A 163 -22.79 -2.18 -6.93
N ALA A 164 -23.46 -2.40 -5.81
CA ALA A 164 -23.61 -1.39 -4.77
C ALA A 164 -22.25 -1.08 -4.12
N LEU A 165 -22.17 0.05 -3.42
CA LEU A 165 -20.95 0.45 -2.71
C LEU A 165 -20.62 -0.45 -1.51
N ASN A 166 -21.58 -1.25 -1.03
CA ASN A 166 -21.34 -2.31 -0.05
C ASN A 166 -20.96 -3.65 -0.69
N GLY A 167 -20.65 -3.67 -2.00
CA GLY A 167 -20.16 -4.84 -2.73
C GLY A 167 -21.25 -5.78 -3.26
N VAL A 168 -22.51 -5.60 -2.90
CA VAL A 168 -23.60 -6.46 -3.38
C VAL A 168 -23.79 -6.29 -4.89
N LEU A 169 -23.88 -7.40 -5.63
CA LEU A 169 -24.27 -7.37 -7.03
C LEU A 169 -25.76 -7.00 -7.14
N LEU A 170 -26.05 -5.82 -7.68
CA LEU A 170 -27.42 -5.32 -7.86
C LEU A 170 -28.04 -5.83 -9.15
N LYS A 171 -27.23 -5.93 -10.22
CA LYS A 171 -27.70 -6.26 -11.56
C LYS A 171 -26.63 -7.02 -12.32
N ALA A 172 -27.00 -8.18 -12.85
CA ALA A 172 -26.30 -8.84 -13.94
C ALA A 172 -27.18 -8.77 -15.20
N THR A 173 -26.59 -8.41 -16.33
CA THR A 173 -27.32 -8.17 -17.58
C THR A 173 -27.65 -9.50 -18.27
N ARG A 174 -28.88 -9.64 -18.78
CA ARG A 174 -29.33 -10.76 -19.63
C ARG A 174 -29.13 -12.18 -19.04
N ILE A 175 -29.22 -12.32 -17.71
CA ILE A 175 -29.05 -13.61 -17.00
C ILE A 175 -30.32 -14.44 -16.87
N SER A 176 -31.46 -13.97 -17.40
CA SER A 176 -32.74 -14.67 -17.32
C SER A 176 -32.65 -16.08 -17.92
N GLY A 177 -33.12 -17.08 -17.18
CA GLY A 177 -33.13 -18.49 -17.61
C GLY A 177 -31.92 -19.32 -17.16
N LEU A 178 -30.92 -18.72 -16.52
CA LEU A 178 -29.83 -19.47 -15.89
C LEU A 178 -30.29 -20.10 -14.56
N LYS A 179 -30.36 -21.43 -14.51
CA LYS A 179 -30.90 -22.17 -13.35
C LYS A 179 -30.01 -22.12 -12.11
N ASN A 180 -28.70 -21.98 -12.29
CA ASN A 180 -27.69 -22.08 -11.21
C ASN A 180 -26.93 -20.76 -11.00
N PHE A 181 -27.58 -19.62 -11.27
CA PHE A 181 -26.99 -18.31 -11.06
C PHE A 181 -27.70 -17.58 -9.92
N ALA A 182 -27.03 -17.48 -8.78
CA ALA A 182 -27.54 -16.78 -7.60
C ALA A 182 -26.80 -15.45 -7.45
N ILE A 183 -27.48 -14.32 -7.75
CA ILE A 183 -26.87 -12.96 -7.74
C ILE A 183 -26.11 -12.66 -6.44
N ASN A 184 -26.63 -13.11 -5.30
CA ASN A 184 -26.04 -12.91 -3.98
C ASN A 184 -24.68 -13.62 -3.78
N GLU A 185 -24.32 -14.61 -4.61
CA GLU A 185 -23.01 -15.29 -4.57
C GLU A 185 -21.91 -14.55 -5.37
N PHE A 186 -22.30 -13.56 -6.17
CA PHE A 186 -21.42 -12.85 -7.10
C PHE A 186 -21.13 -11.39 -6.70
N GLY A 187 -21.28 -11.05 -5.42
CA GLY A 187 -20.80 -9.78 -4.87
C GLY A 187 -19.28 -9.61 -4.99
N LEU A 188 -18.80 -8.37 -4.84
CA LEU A 188 -17.36 -8.08 -4.86
C LEU A 188 -16.64 -8.84 -3.73
N ILE A 189 -15.39 -9.23 -3.97
CA ILE A 189 -14.57 -9.86 -2.94
C ILE A 189 -14.10 -8.76 -1.97
N PRO A 190 -14.53 -8.80 -0.69
CA PRO A 190 -14.19 -7.77 0.29
C PRO A 190 -12.73 -7.86 0.72
N LEU A 191 -12.17 -6.69 1.02
CA LEU A 191 -10.91 -6.53 1.76
C LEU A 191 -11.26 -5.91 3.11
N LYS A 192 -10.49 -6.23 4.16
CA LYS A 192 -10.64 -5.51 5.42
C LYS A 192 -10.07 -4.11 5.28
N VAL A 193 -10.75 -3.15 5.89
CA VAL A 193 -10.38 -1.74 5.87
C VAL A 193 -10.64 -1.13 7.24
N THR A 194 -9.77 -0.22 7.66
CA THR A 194 -9.98 0.63 8.82
C THR A 194 -9.28 1.97 8.62
N THR A 195 -9.35 2.83 9.64
CA THR A 195 -8.60 4.07 9.71
C THR A 195 -7.82 4.15 11.02
N TRP A 196 -6.61 4.67 10.96
CA TRP A 196 -5.87 5.11 12.15
C TRP A 196 -5.37 6.53 11.92
N GLY A 197 -5.79 7.48 12.77
CA GLY A 197 -5.58 8.90 12.52
C GLY A 197 -6.12 9.32 11.13
N PRO A 198 -5.32 10.05 10.32
CA PRO A 198 -5.72 10.43 8.97
C PRO A 198 -5.47 9.34 7.93
N PHE A 199 -5.00 8.14 8.30
CA PHE A 199 -4.61 7.11 7.35
C PHE A 199 -5.69 6.06 7.14
N VAL A 200 -5.85 5.63 5.89
CA VAL A 200 -6.69 4.50 5.49
C VAL A 200 -5.81 3.27 5.35
N LEU A 201 -6.16 2.21 6.05
CA LEU A 201 -5.43 0.95 6.07
C LEU A 201 -6.27 -0.16 5.44
N ILE A 202 -5.66 -1.04 4.66
CA ILE A 202 -6.27 -2.32 4.24
C ILE A 202 -5.47 -3.50 4.76
N ASN A 203 -6.15 -4.61 5.02
CA ASN A 203 -5.49 -5.87 5.31
C ASN A 203 -5.66 -6.82 4.13
N LEU A 204 -4.52 -7.34 3.65
CA LEU A 204 -4.44 -8.22 2.48
C LEU A 204 -4.19 -9.69 2.85
N ASP A 205 -4.13 -10.00 4.15
CA ASP A 205 -3.91 -11.35 4.63
C ASP A 205 -5.13 -12.24 4.32
N LYS A 206 -4.86 -13.34 3.62
CA LYS A 206 -5.88 -14.31 3.18
C LYS A 206 -6.40 -15.17 4.33
N GLU A 207 -5.66 -15.28 5.44
CA GLU A 207 -6.08 -16.08 6.60
C GLU A 207 -7.14 -15.36 7.43
N ILE A 208 -7.28 -14.05 7.25
CA ILE A 208 -8.22 -13.24 8.00
C ILE A 208 -9.59 -13.29 7.33
N GLN A 209 -10.61 -13.73 8.08
CA GLN A 209 -11.99 -13.76 7.61
C GLN A 209 -12.53 -12.33 7.40
N PRO A 210 -12.94 -11.94 6.17
CA PRO A 210 -13.35 -10.57 5.86
C PRO A 210 -14.60 -10.07 6.60
N GLN A 211 -15.38 -10.99 7.19
CA GLN A 211 -16.68 -10.69 7.80
C GLN A 211 -16.58 -10.18 9.25
N GLN A 212 -15.40 -10.22 9.87
CA GLN A 212 -15.18 -9.62 11.19
C GLN A 212 -14.87 -8.14 11.01
N GLU A 213 -15.70 -7.27 11.60
CA GLU A 213 -15.37 -5.84 11.73
C GLU A 213 -14.01 -5.70 12.42
N ALA A 214 -13.16 -4.84 11.87
CA ALA A 214 -11.83 -4.62 12.41
C ALA A 214 -11.95 -3.71 13.64
N ASP A 215 -11.68 -4.26 14.82
CA ASP A 215 -11.54 -3.46 16.05
C ASP A 215 -10.31 -2.55 15.91
N SER A 216 -10.54 -1.23 15.93
CA SER A 216 -9.49 -0.23 15.76
C SER A 216 -8.32 -0.41 16.72
N LYS A 217 -8.55 -0.86 17.97
CA LYS A 217 -7.45 -1.04 18.94
C LYS A 217 -6.63 -2.29 18.62
N MET A 218 -7.26 -3.34 18.13
CA MET A 218 -6.57 -4.52 17.64
C MET A 218 -5.72 -4.19 16.41
N VAL A 219 -6.27 -3.42 15.45
CA VAL A 219 -5.52 -3.01 14.26
C VAL A 219 -4.33 -2.13 14.60
N GLU A 220 -4.52 -1.18 15.51
CA GLU A 220 -3.45 -0.33 16.03
C GLU A 220 -2.31 -1.18 16.61
N ASN A 221 -2.62 -2.17 17.45
CA ASN A 221 -1.61 -3.07 18.01
C ASN A 221 -0.95 -3.95 16.93
N GLU A 222 -1.70 -4.44 15.94
CA GLU A 222 -1.16 -5.27 14.86
C GLU A 222 -0.23 -4.49 13.92
N TRP A 223 -0.58 -3.23 13.63
CA TRP A 223 0.13 -2.39 12.67
C TRP A 223 1.30 -1.63 13.30
N LEU A 224 1.10 -1.04 14.49
CA LEU A 224 2.06 -0.16 15.16
C LEU A 224 2.75 -0.83 16.35
N GLY A 225 2.12 -1.81 16.99
CA GLY A 225 2.63 -2.39 18.23
C GLY A 225 2.83 -1.32 19.31
N SER A 226 3.96 -1.38 20.02
CA SER A 226 4.31 -0.47 21.11
C SER A 226 4.61 0.96 20.63
N CYS A 227 4.73 1.20 19.32
CA CYS A 227 4.98 2.55 18.82
C CYS A 227 3.72 3.44 18.77
N SER A 228 2.54 2.84 18.94
CA SER A 228 1.26 3.57 18.85
C SER A 228 1.16 4.74 19.84
N ASP A 229 1.53 4.53 21.11
CA ASP A 229 1.45 5.58 22.14
C ASP A 229 2.41 6.75 21.82
N ILE A 230 3.59 6.43 21.28
CA ILE A 230 4.59 7.43 20.90
C ILE A 230 4.06 8.27 19.74
N LEU A 231 3.48 7.62 18.72
CA LEU A 231 3.00 8.30 17.52
C LEU A 231 1.71 9.07 17.77
N SER A 232 0.76 8.52 18.53
CA SER A 232 -0.47 9.25 18.88
C SER A 232 -0.19 10.50 19.71
N THR A 233 0.90 10.53 20.47
CA THR A 233 1.28 11.68 21.30
C THR A 233 2.13 12.70 20.54
N ASN A 234 3.11 12.24 19.75
CA ASN A 234 4.18 13.12 19.23
C ASN A 234 4.36 13.07 17.71
N GLY A 235 3.72 12.12 17.01
CA GLY A 235 3.91 11.92 15.57
C GLY A 235 2.71 12.36 14.75
N VAL A 236 1.55 11.77 15.03
CA VAL A 236 0.31 11.99 14.29
C VAL A 236 -0.61 12.91 15.08
N ASP A 237 -0.85 14.07 14.49
CA ASP A 237 -1.75 15.07 15.02
C ASP A 237 -2.98 15.19 14.12
N SER A 238 -4.12 14.73 14.63
CA SER A 238 -5.40 14.75 13.92
C SER A 238 -6.00 16.15 13.76
N SER A 239 -5.45 17.18 14.43
CA SER A 239 -5.86 18.57 14.25
C SER A 239 -5.27 19.21 12.99
N LEU A 240 -4.25 18.59 12.39
CA LEU A 240 -3.65 19.04 11.16
C LEU A 240 -4.60 18.83 9.99
N SER A 241 -4.68 19.85 9.14
CA SER A 241 -5.46 19.83 7.92
C SER A 241 -4.66 19.22 6.78
N TYR A 242 -5.25 18.29 6.04
CA TYR A 242 -4.69 17.82 4.78
C TYR A 242 -4.56 18.98 3.78
N VAL A 243 -3.42 19.03 3.09
CA VAL A 243 -3.05 20.06 2.12
C VAL A 243 -3.08 19.47 0.71
N CYS A 244 -2.21 18.50 0.43
CA CYS A 244 -2.13 17.90 -0.90
C CYS A 244 -1.35 16.58 -0.91
N ARG A 245 -1.51 15.84 -2.01
CA ARG A 245 -0.74 14.66 -2.37
C ARG A 245 0.21 14.97 -3.52
N ARG A 246 1.39 14.35 -3.52
CA ARG A 246 2.36 14.31 -4.62
C ARG A 246 2.81 12.88 -4.85
N GLU A 247 3.04 12.51 -6.10
CA GLU A 247 3.42 11.16 -6.48
C GLU A 247 4.62 11.20 -7.40
N TYR A 248 5.62 10.36 -7.11
CA TYR A 248 6.86 10.29 -7.87
C TYR A 248 7.15 8.85 -8.26
N ILE A 249 7.63 8.67 -9.49
CA ILE A 249 8.12 7.38 -9.96
C ILE A 249 9.65 7.42 -9.91
N ILE A 250 10.25 6.48 -9.19
CA ILE A 250 11.69 6.40 -9.00
C ILE A 250 12.19 5.07 -9.56
N GLU A 251 13.22 5.11 -10.39
CA GLU A 251 13.85 3.93 -11.01
C GLU A 251 14.85 3.26 -10.05
N CYS A 252 14.38 2.94 -8.84
CA CYS A 252 15.10 2.14 -7.86
C CYS A 252 14.20 1.08 -7.21
N ASN A 253 14.81 0.06 -6.60
CA ASN A 253 14.10 -0.87 -5.74
C ASN A 253 13.47 -0.09 -4.57
N TRP A 254 12.29 -0.51 -4.13
CA TRP A 254 11.58 0.16 -3.03
C TRP A 254 12.39 0.21 -1.74
N LYS A 255 13.17 -0.85 -1.44
CA LYS A 255 14.03 -0.92 -0.25
C LYS A 255 15.13 0.14 -0.28
N VAL A 256 15.66 0.51 -1.45
CA VAL A 256 16.70 1.54 -1.55
C VAL A 256 16.20 2.89 -1.03
N PHE A 257 14.94 3.24 -1.31
CA PHE A 257 14.32 4.45 -0.77
C PHE A 257 14.11 4.35 0.74
N CYS A 258 13.64 3.20 1.24
CA CYS A 258 13.46 2.96 2.67
C CYS A 258 14.78 2.99 3.44
N ASP A 259 15.83 2.35 2.91
CA ASP A 259 17.15 2.28 3.53
C ASP A 259 17.79 3.67 3.59
N ASN A 260 17.60 4.50 2.56
CA ASN A 260 18.03 5.90 2.58
C ASN A 260 17.35 6.72 3.69
N TYR A 261 16.07 6.45 3.97
CA TYR A 261 15.36 7.09 5.08
C TYR A 261 15.84 6.61 6.46
N LEU A 262 16.36 5.37 6.53
CA LEU A 262 16.75 4.68 7.76
C LEU A 262 18.25 4.80 8.09
N ASP A 263 19.01 5.61 7.35
CA ASP A 263 20.47 5.67 7.47
C ASP A 263 20.96 6.52 8.66
N GLY A 264 20.08 6.89 9.59
CA GLY A 264 20.41 7.69 10.77
C GLY A 264 20.87 9.11 10.45
N GLY A 265 20.50 9.64 9.27
CA GLY A 265 20.92 10.96 8.83
C GLY A 265 22.36 11.01 8.32
N TYR A 266 23.00 9.86 8.10
CA TYR A 266 24.41 9.78 7.71
C TYR A 266 24.69 10.46 6.36
N HIS A 267 23.76 10.37 5.39
CA HIS A 267 23.89 11.07 4.11
C HIS A 267 23.62 12.57 4.17
N VAL A 268 22.89 13.06 5.19
CA VAL A 268 22.34 14.42 5.23
C VAL A 268 23.40 15.52 5.11
N PRO A 269 24.55 15.48 5.83
CA PRO A 269 25.61 16.48 5.68
C PRO A 269 26.18 16.61 4.26
N TYR A 270 26.18 15.50 3.52
CA TYR A 270 26.82 15.41 2.21
C TYR A 270 25.84 15.73 1.08
N ALA A 271 24.63 15.18 1.15
CA ALA A 271 23.62 15.30 0.11
C ALA A 271 22.68 16.50 0.29
N HIS A 272 22.46 16.96 1.53
CA HIS A 272 21.45 17.96 1.88
C HIS A 272 22.03 19.05 2.79
N LYS A 273 23.01 19.80 2.29
CA LYS A 273 23.73 20.84 3.06
C LYS A 273 22.79 21.85 3.75
N ASP A 274 21.73 22.28 3.07
CA ASP A 274 20.76 23.23 3.61
C ASP A 274 19.97 22.64 4.78
N LEU A 275 19.52 21.39 4.66
CA LEU A 275 18.84 20.67 5.75
C LEU A 275 19.79 20.44 6.93
N ALA A 276 21.03 20.02 6.65
CA ALA A 276 22.05 19.78 7.66
C ALA A 276 22.31 21.03 8.50
N SER A 277 22.28 22.22 7.89
CA SER A 277 22.52 23.48 8.61
C SER A 277 21.44 23.83 9.65
N GLY A 278 20.23 23.30 9.49
CA GLY A 278 19.11 23.51 10.41
C GLY A 278 19.02 22.49 11.55
N LEU A 279 19.83 21.43 11.54
CA LEU A 279 19.73 20.30 12.47
C LEU A 279 20.96 20.20 13.38
N LYS A 280 20.72 19.92 14.67
CA LYS A 280 21.76 19.53 15.62
C LYS A 280 22.05 18.04 15.46
N LEU A 281 22.81 17.65 14.44
CA LEU A 281 23.02 16.23 14.08
C LEU A 281 23.63 15.37 15.20
N GLU A 282 24.35 15.99 16.15
CA GLU A 282 24.88 15.35 17.36
C GLU A 282 23.77 14.83 18.30
N SER A 283 22.58 15.43 18.24
CA SER A 283 21.39 15.03 19.00
C SER A 283 20.60 13.89 18.34
N TYR A 284 21.02 13.45 17.14
CA TYR A 284 20.30 12.44 16.39
C TYR A 284 20.26 11.13 17.17
N SER A 285 19.06 10.59 17.34
CA SER A 285 18.85 9.33 18.05
C SER A 285 17.88 8.45 17.28
N THR A 286 18.01 7.14 17.44
CA THR A 286 17.14 6.14 16.81
C THR A 286 16.71 5.12 17.85
N THR A 287 15.40 4.90 17.94
CA THR A 287 14.77 3.88 18.77
C THR A 287 14.17 2.82 17.86
N ILE A 288 14.68 1.60 17.95
CA ILE A 288 14.18 0.45 17.19
C ILE A 288 13.09 -0.26 18.00
N LEU A 289 11.95 -0.48 17.35
CA LEU A 289 10.77 -1.17 17.88
C LEU A 289 10.41 -2.33 16.93
N GLU A 290 9.49 -3.20 17.34
CA GLU A 290 9.11 -4.41 16.62
C GLU A 290 8.50 -4.16 15.23
N LYS A 291 7.82 -3.03 15.05
CA LYS A 291 7.15 -2.62 13.81
C LYS A 291 7.64 -1.29 13.26
N ALA A 292 8.51 -0.59 14.00
CA ALA A 292 8.89 0.76 13.65
C ALA A 292 10.32 1.11 14.04
N SER A 293 10.88 2.09 13.33
CA SER A 293 12.06 2.83 13.77
C SER A 293 11.66 4.28 13.97
N ILE A 294 11.93 4.84 15.15
CA ILE A 294 11.67 6.24 15.47
C ILE A 294 12.99 6.97 15.59
N GLN A 295 13.20 7.93 14.71
CA GLN A 295 14.38 8.77 14.66
C GLN A 295 14.00 10.18 15.11
N GLN A 296 14.85 10.82 15.91
CA GLN A 296 14.61 12.15 16.46
C GLN A 296 15.86 13.00 16.35
N CYS A 297 15.68 14.29 16.01
CA CYS A 297 16.76 15.26 15.96
C CYS A 297 16.25 16.61 16.44
N GLU A 298 17.07 17.30 17.25
CA GLU A 298 16.81 18.69 17.63
C GLU A 298 17.16 19.65 16.50
N SER A 299 16.47 20.78 16.49
CA SER A 299 16.74 21.90 15.58
C SER A 299 17.79 22.84 16.18
N CYS A 300 18.52 23.54 15.32
CA CYS A 300 19.44 24.61 15.70
C CYS A 300 18.72 25.88 16.21
N VAL A 301 17.39 25.97 16.06
CA VAL A 301 16.62 27.17 16.37
C VAL A 301 16.05 27.12 17.79
N GLU A 302 16.64 27.91 18.69
CA GLU A 302 16.07 28.23 20.01
C GLU A 302 15.23 29.52 19.91
N GLY A 303 13.94 29.38 19.58
CA GLY A 303 12.96 30.47 19.62
C GLY A 303 13.16 31.60 18.60
N GLY A 304 12.34 31.64 17.55
CA GLY A 304 12.27 32.80 16.66
C GLY A 304 11.37 32.60 15.43
N ASP A 305 10.37 33.48 15.30
CA ASP A 305 9.35 33.64 14.25
C ASP A 305 8.27 32.53 14.11
N ASP A 306 7.00 32.96 13.99
CA ASP A 306 5.76 32.18 13.79
C ASP A 306 5.77 31.23 12.57
N PHE A 307 6.88 31.18 11.82
CA PHE A 307 7.05 30.43 10.57
C PHE A 307 8.31 29.57 10.51
N ASP A 308 8.92 29.22 11.65
CA ASP A 308 9.96 28.18 11.65
C ASP A 308 9.38 26.84 11.18
N ARG A 309 9.98 26.31 10.11
CA ARG A 309 9.55 25.07 9.48
C ARG A 309 9.82 23.87 10.40
N LEU A 310 11.01 23.80 10.99
CA LEU A 310 11.46 22.60 11.72
C LEU A 310 10.95 22.58 13.15
N GLY A 311 10.68 23.77 13.73
CA GLY A 311 10.34 23.89 15.13
C GLY A 311 11.49 23.44 16.03
N SER A 312 11.19 23.11 17.29
CA SER A 312 12.22 22.72 18.27
C SER A 312 12.75 21.29 18.09
N LYS A 313 11.92 20.38 17.55
CA LYS A 313 12.25 18.95 17.42
C LYS A 313 11.57 18.34 16.20
N ALA A 314 12.30 17.50 15.47
CA ALA A 314 11.77 16.66 14.41
C ALA A 314 11.67 15.20 14.87
N LEU A 315 10.57 14.54 14.48
CA LEU A 315 10.32 13.12 14.68
C LEU A 315 10.07 12.47 13.32
N TYR A 316 10.81 11.40 13.04
CA TYR A 316 10.77 10.63 11.82
C TYR A 316 10.46 9.18 12.19
N ALA A 317 9.29 8.68 11.82
CA ALA A 317 8.87 7.32 12.13
C ALA A 317 8.75 6.51 10.85
N PHE A 318 9.57 5.46 10.72
CA PHE A 318 9.39 4.43 9.73
C PHE A 318 8.53 3.32 10.30
N ILE A 319 7.39 3.04 9.68
CA ILE A 319 6.53 1.90 9.94
C ILE A 319 6.80 0.83 8.89
N TYR A 320 7.19 -0.34 9.36
CA TYR A 320 7.47 -1.47 8.48
C TYR A 320 6.20 -1.86 7.70
N PRO A 321 6.30 -2.10 6.37
CA PRO A 321 7.54 -2.18 5.61
C PRO A 321 7.95 -0.90 4.88
N ASN A 322 7.05 0.07 4.66
CA ASN A 322 7.21 1.03 3.57
C ASN A 322 6.53 2.38 3.81
N PHE A 323 6.18 2.70 5.06
CA PHE A 323 5.43 3.91 5.36
C PHE A 323 6.19 4.78 6.36
N MET A 324 6.39 6.04 6.02
CA MET A 324 7.08 7.00 6.88
C MET A 324 6.12 8.11 7.33
N ILE A 325 6.27 8.55 8.57
CA ILE A 325 5.57 9.70 9.15
C ILE A 325 6.62 10.67 9.67
N ASN A 326 6.59 11.91 9.17
CA ASN A 326 7.53 12.96 9.51
C ASN A 326 6.76 14.09 10.21
N ARG A 327 7.13 14.43 11.44
CA ARG A 327 6.52 15.52 12.23
C ARG A 327 7.59 16.51 12.63
N TYR A 328 7.42 17.77 12.23
CA TYR A 328 8.34 18.88 12.53
C TYR A 328 7.60 20.22 12.45
N GLY A 329 7.90 21.17 13.35
CA GLY A 329 7.26 22.49 13.38
C GLY A 329 5.73 22.45 13.32
N PRO A 330 5.07 23.15 12.38
CA PRO A 330 3.62 23.03 12.14
C PRO A 330 3.23 22.00 11.07
N TRP A 331 4.19 21.20 10.58
CA TRP A 331 4.02 20.27 9.47
C TRP A 331 3.96 18.82 9.93
N MET A 332 3.17 18.04 9.20
CA MET A 332 3.35 16.60 9.12
C MET A 332 3.32 16.21 7.65
N ASP A 333 4.22 15.33 7.24
CA ASP A 333 4.12 14.67 5.94
C ASP A 333 4.35 13.17 6.08
N THR A 334 3.88 12.41 5.10
CA THR A 334 4.09 10.97 5.03
C THR A 334 4.71 10.58 3.70
N ASN A 335 5.48 9.49 3.71
CA ASN A 335 6.02 8.89 2.50
C ASN A 335 5.54 7.43 2.44
N LEU A 336 4.79 7.08 1.40
CA LEU A 336 4.38 5.69 1.13
C LEU A 336 5.11 5.17 -0.10
N VAL A 337 5.95 4.14 0.08
CA VAL A 337 6.77 3.58 -0.99
C VAL A 337 6.15 2.30 -1.53
N LEU A 338 5.65 2.31 -2.76
CA LEU A 338 4.99 1.16 -3.39
C LEU A 338 5.91 0.52 -4.43
N PRO A 339 6.18 -0.80 -4.36
CA PRO A 339 6.94 -1.48 -5.40
C PRO A 339 6.11 -1.57 -6.69
N LEU A 340 6.65 -1.01 -7.79
CA LEU A 340 6.12 -1.17 -9.15
C LEU A 340 6.88 -2.21 -9.96
N GLY A 341 8.08 -2.57 -9.50
CA GLY A 341 8.96 -3.57 -10.06
C GLY A 341 10.19 -3.75 -9.17
N TYR A 342 11.07 -4.70 -9.49
CA TYR A 342 12.25 -4.99 -8.68
C TYR A 342 13.32 -3.87 -8.76
N ARG A 343 13.22 -2.95 -9.73
CA ARG A 343 14.06 -1.73 -9.87
C ARG A 343 13.22 -0.47 -10.05
N LYS A 344 11.96 -0.48 -9.63
CA LYS A 344 11.06 0.66 -9.80
C LYS A 344 10.07 0.75 -8.66
N CYS A 345 9.93 1.92 -8.07
CA CYS A 345 8.93 2.19 -7.05
C CYS A 345 8.17 3.49 -7.34
N GLN A 346 7.01 3.62 -6.71
CA GLN A 346 6.28 4.86 -6.59
C GLN A 346 6.42 5.36 -5.16
N VAL A 347 6.67 6.65 -4.98
CA VAL A 347 6.63 7.29 -3.66
C VAL A 347 5.51 8.31 -3.63
N ILE A 348 4.61 8.14 -2.68
CA ILE A 348 3.46 9.01 -2.48
C ILE A 348 3.71 9.84 -1.23
N PHE A 349 3.68 11.16 -1.40
CA PHE A 349 3.78 12.13 -0.32
C PHE A 349 2.41 12.72 -0.02
N ASP A 350 1.97 12.67 1.23
CA ASP A 350 0.81 13.42 1.72
C ASP A 350 1.26 14.49 2.71
N TYR A 351 0.81 15.73 2.53
CA TYR A 351 1.19 16.87 3.36
C TYR A 351 0.01 17.37 4.20
N PHE A 352 0.30 17.67 5.46
CA PHE A 352 -0.62 18.19 6.46
C PHE A 352 -0.01 19.41 7.15
N LEU A 353 -0.86 20.37 7.51
CA LEU A 353 -0.46 21.64 8.11
C LEU A 353 -1.43 22.04 9.22
N GLU A 354 -0.92 22.69 10.26
CA GLU A 354 -1.75 23.31 11.29
C GLU A 354 -2.85 24.19 10.68
N SER A 355 -4.08 23.96 11.11
CA SER A 355 -5.27 24.57 10.50
C SER A 355 -5.23 26.11 10.57
N SER A 356 -4.62 26.69 11.61
CA SER A 356 -4.39 28.13 11.77
C SER A 356 -3.53 28.76 10.66
N LEU A 357 -2.65 27.98 10.03
CA LEU A 357 -1.69 28.47 9.02
C LEU A 357 -2.13 28.20 7.58
N LYS A 358 -3.24 27.49 7.38
CA LYS A 358 -3.73 27.08 6.06
C LYS A 358 -4.15 28.29 5.20
N ASP A 359 -4.85 29.26 5.80
CA ASP A 359 -5.40 30.41 5.09
C ASP A 359 -4.34 31.47 4.75
N LEU A 360 -3.28 31.57 5.56
CA LEU A 360 -2.15 32.48 5.33
C LEU A 360 -1.34 32.13 4.08
N LYS A 361 -1.33 30.84 3.66
CA LYS A 361 -0.58 30.36 2.49
C LYS A 361 -1.34 30.43 1.17
N MET A 362 -2.67 30.45 1.17
CA MET A 362 -3.46 30.57 -0.07
C MET A 362 -3.46 32.00 -0.65
N GLY A 363 -3.11 33.02 0.16
CA GLY A 363 -3.12 34.44 -0.23
C GLY A 363 -1.81 34.99 -0.81
N LYS A 364 -0.66 34.34 -0.57
CA LYS A 364 0.62 34.70 -1.23
C LYS A 364 0.85 33.74 -2.39
N LYS A 365 0.75 34.25 -3.63
CA LYS A 365 1.35 33.57 -4.80
C LYS A 365 2.75 33.11 -4.41
N ILE A 366 3.05 31.84 -4.65
CA ILE A 366 4.40 31.28 -4.58
C ILE A 366 5.23 32.05 -5.61
N GLY A 367 5.82 33.15 -5.17
CA GLY A 367 6.61 34.08 -5.95
C GLY A 367 8.02 34.05 -5.43
N GLY A 368 8.92 33.49 -6.25
CA GLY A 368 10.36 33.55 -6.04
C GLY A 368 11.00 32.23 -5.62
N GLY A 369 11.45 31.45 -6.61
CA GLY A 369 12.69 30.65 -6.58
C GLY A 369 12.81 29.43 -5.66
N HIS A 370 12.00 29.31 -4.60
CA HIS A 370 12.01 28.16 -3.70
C HIS A 370 10.57 27.68 -3.52
N GLU A 371 10.16 26.72 -4.34
CA GLU A 371 8.98 25.89 -4.06
C GLU A 371 9.07 25.41 -2.61
N ALA A 372 7.95 25.50 -1.88
CA ALA A 372 7.85 25.12 -0.48
C ALA A 372 8.67 23.84 -0.20
N SER A 373 9.76 24.02 0.56
CA SER A 373 10.95 23.18 0.68
C SER A 373 10.74 21.80 1.34
N GLY A 374 9.64 21.10 1.01
CA GLY A 374 9.45 19.67 1.28
C GLY A 374 10.08 18.78 0.20
N LEU A 375 10.89 19.37 -0.69
CA LEU A 375 11.43 18.76 -1.89
C LEU A 375 12.93 18.45 -1.81
N TYR A 376 13.57 18.44 -0.63
CA TYR A 376 14.94 17.91 -0.53
C TYR A 376 15.06 16.46 -1.03
N TYR A 377 13.94 15.72 -1.08
CA TYR A 377 13.86 14.38 -1.67
C TYR A 377 14.10 14.34 -3.19
N LEU A 378 13.85 15.43 -3.94
CA LEU A 378 14.06 15.43 -5.39
C LEU A 378 15.55 15.46 -5.79
N ASP A 379 16.41 16.10 -4.98
CA ASP A 379 17.86 15.99 -5.17
C ASP A 379 18.37 14.57 -4.83
N GLY A 380 17.70 13.86 -3.91
CA GLY A 380 17.99 12.47 -3.57
C GLY A 380 17.62 11.47 -4.67
N GLY A 381 16.59 11.73 -5.48
CA GLY A 381 16.12 10.81 -6.52
C GLY A 381 17.21 10.42 -7.54
N GLY A 382 18.06 11.38 -7.94
CA GLY A 382 19.21 11.10 -8.79
C GLY A 382 20.26 10.20 -8.12
N SER A 383 20.52 10.42 -6.83
CA SER A 383 21.45 9.60 -6.04
C SER A 383 20.93 8.17 -5.86
N LEU A 384 19.63 7.98 -5.60
CA LEU A 384 19.04 6.65 -5.43
C LEU A 384 19.05 5.83 -6.73
N VAL A 385 18.80 6.47 -7.88
CA VAL A 385 18.89 5.80 -9.19
C VAL A 385 20.35 5.44 -9.52
N ALA A 386 21.30 6.31 -9.19
CA ALA A 386 22.72 6.01 -9.33
C ALA A 386 23.15 4.83 -8.42
N LEU A 387 22.70 4.81 -7.16
CA LEU A 387 22.95 3.72 -6.22
C LEU A 387 22.35 2.40 -6.72
N GLN A 388 21.11 2.40 -7.22
CA GLN A 388 20.51 1.21 -7.82
C GLN A 388 21.32 0.68 -9.01
N THR A 389 21.94 1.58 -9.78
CA THR A 389 22.77 1.22 -10.93
C THR A 389 24.07 0.56 -10.47
N SER A 390 24.73 1.09 -9.43
CA SER A 390 25.98 0.53 -8.90
C SER A 390 25.81 -0.80 -8.16
N LEU A 391 24.61 -1.10 -7.66
CA LEU A 391 24.28 -2.41 -7.06
C LEU A 391 24.24 -3.56 -8.09
N THR A 392 24.21 -3.26 -9.38
CA THR A 392 24.25 -4.29 -10.43
C THR A 392 25.69 -4.78 -10.60
N PRO A 393 25.98 -6.10 -10.47
CA PRO A 393 27.32 -6.62 -10.72
C PRO A 393 27.81 -6.22 -12.13
N LEU A 394 29.06 -5.77 -12.24
CA LEU A 394 29.70 -5.62 -13.55
C LEU A 394 29.69 -7.00 -14.24
N GLN A 395 29.07 -7.07 -15.43
CA GLN A 395 28.93 -8.31 -16.21
C GLN A 395 30.28 -8.89 -16.63
#